data_AF-A0A0Q9Y8C1-F1
#
_entry.id   AF-A0A0Q9Y8C1-F1
#
_cell.length_a   1.000
_cell.length_b   1.000
_cell.length_c   1.000
_cell.angle_alpha   90.00
_cell.angle_beta   90.00
_cell.angle_gamma   90.00
#
_symmetry.space_group_name_H-M   'P 1'
#
loop_
_entity.id
_entity.type
_entity.pdbx_description
1 polymer ?
#
loop_
_entity_poly.entity_id
_entity_poly.type
_entity_poly.pdbx_seq_one_letter_code
_entity_poly.pdbx_strand_id
1 'polypeptide(L)' 'MNKKVVVKIKNLLNERGISLRELSRLTDIRHATLSELSNHKRQNINFQHIEKIAMALGITDSHGVGYY' A
#
# COMPACT_ATOMS: atom_id res chain seq x y z
N MET A 1 -5.68 0.04 -25.68
CA MET A 1 -5.85 -0.72 -24.42
C MET A 1 -5.28 0.12 -23.29
N ASN A 2 -6.09 0.55 -22.32
CA ASN A 2 -5.62 1.41 -21.23
C ASN A 2 -4.96 0.53 -20.15
N LYS A 3 -3.67 0.77 -19.85
CA LYS A 3 -2.97 0.10 -18.76
C LYS A 3 -3.36 0.75 -17.43
N LYS A 4 -3.62 -0.05 -16.40
CA LYS A 4 -3.96 0.43 -15.05
C LYS A 4 -3.00 -0.16 -14.03
N VAL A 5 -2.52 0.68 -13.11
CA VAL A 5 -1.75 0.25 -11.95
C VAL A 5 -2.71 -0.25 -10.88
N VAL A 6 -2.47 -1.45 -10.37
CA VAL A 6 -3.28 -2.08 -9.33
C VAL A 6 -2.37 -2.51 -8.18
N VAL A 7 -2.61 -1.93 -6.99
CA VAL A 7 -1.90 -2.31 -5.77
C VAL A 7 -2.65 -3.45 -5.09
N LYS A 8 -2.00 -4.62 -4.97
CA LYS A 8 -2.60 -5.83 -4.36
C LYS A 8 -2.57 -5.80 -2.83
N ILE A 9 -3.17 -4.76 -2.23
CA ILE A 9 -3.14 -4.52 -0.77
C ILE A 9 -3.62 -5.76 0.01
N LYS A 10 -4.76 -6.36 -0.37
CA LYS A 10 -5.31 -7.51 0.35
C LYS A 10 -4.36 -8.71 0.41
N ASN A 11 -3.66 -9.00 -0.68
CA ASN A 11 -2.70 -10.12 -0.73
C ASN A 11 -1.52 -9.83 0.20
N LEU A 12 -0.95 -8.62 0.13
CA LEU A 12 0.17 -8.22 0.98
C LEU A 12 -0.16 -8.26 2.47
N LEU A 13 -1.40 -7.88 2.84
CA LEU A 13 -1.91 -7.95 4.21
C LEU A 13 -2.05 -9.40 4.69
N ASN A 14 -2.60 -10.27 3.85
CA ASN A 14 -2.76 -11.70 4.16
C ASN A 14 -1.39 -12.38 4.35
N GLU A 15 -0.42 -12.10 3.50
CA GLU A 15 0.96 -12.63 3.60
C GLU A 15 1.64 -12.22 4.92
N ARG A 16 1.27 -11.07 5.49
CA ARG A 16 1.84 -10.53 6.73
C ARG A 16 0.97 -10.79 7.97
N GLY A 17 -0.21 -11.38 7.80
CA GLY A 17 -1.15 -11.62 8.89
C GLY A 17 -1.66 -10.35 9.58
N ILE A 18 -1.69 -9.21 8.88
CA ILE A 18 -2.19 -7.94 9.46
C ILE A 18 -3.52 -7.51 8.83
N SER A 19 -4.34 -6.81 9.61
CA SER A 19 -5.63 -6.29 9.12
C SER A 19 -5.47 -4.95 8.39
N LEU A 20 -6.48 -4.58 7.61
CA LEU A 20 -6.54 -3.25 6.98
C LEU A 20 -6.57 -2.12 8.04
N ARG A 21 -7.19 -2.39 9.19
CA ARG A 21 -7.24 -1.47 10.33
C ARG A 21 -5.86 -1.27 10.95
N GLU A 22 -5.06 -2.33 11.02
CA GLU A 22 -3.69 -2.24 11.47
C GLU A 22 -2.83 -1.47 10.46
N LEU A 23 -2.97 -1.73 9.16
CA LEU A 23 -2.28 -0.93 8.13
C LEU A 23 -2.63 0.56 8.23
N SER A 24 -3.90 0.88 8.52
CA SER A 24 -4.35 2.26 8.74
C SER A 24 -3.59 2.92 9.89
N ARG A 25 -3.39 2.20 11.00
CA ARG A 25 -2.63 2.66 12.17
C ARG A 25 -1.15 2.85 11.84
N LEU A 26 -0.54 1.90 11.11
CA LEU A 26 0.89 1.93 10.77
C LEU A 26 1.25 3.05 9.78
N THR A 27 0.32 3.41 8.89
CA THR A 27 0.59 4.36 7.79
C THR A 27 0.04 5.76 8.04
N ASP A 28 -0.81 5.91 9.06
CA ASP A 28 -1.65 7.11 9.26
C ASP A 28 -2.54 7.44 8.04
N ILE A 29 -2.80 6.45 7.17
CA ILE A 29 -3.76 6.57 6.07
C ILE A 29 -5.12 6.14 6.59
N ARG A 30 -6.14 6.95 6.34
CA ARG A 30 -7.53 6.65 6.75
C ARG A 30 -7.96 5.27 6.27
N HIS A 31 -8.54 4.48 7.18
CA HIS A 31 -9.07 3.15 6.88
C HIS A 31 -10.02 3.13 5.67
N ALA A 32 -10.88 4.14 5.54
CA ALA A 32 -11.77 4.28 4.38
C ALA A 32 -10.99 4.39 3.06
N THR A 33 -9.91 5.19 3.04
CA THR A 33 -9.04 5.34 1.87
C THR A 33 -8.33 4.02 1.52
N LEU A 34 -7.78 3.32 2.51
CA LEU A 34 -7.18 2.00 2.29
C LEU A 34 -8.22 0.97 1.83
N SER A 35 -9.45 1.04 2.32
CA SER A 35 -10.55 0.18 1.91
C SER A 35 -10.93 0.41 0.45
N GLU A 36 -11.07 1.66 0.02
CA GLU A 36 -11.33 2.02 -1.37
C GLU A 36 -10.21 1.55 -2.31
N LEU A 37 -8.95 1.74 -1.90
CA LEU A 37 -7.77 1.27 -2.66
C LEU A 37 -7.75 -0.26 -2.77
N SER A 38 -7.93 -0.96 -1.66
CA SER A 38 -7.93 -2.43 -1.61
C SER A 38 -9.06 -3.09 -2.42
N ASN A 39 -10.15 -2.35 -2.65
CA ASN A 39 -11.30 -2.76 -3.43
C ASN A 39 -11.31 -2.16 -4.85
N HIS A 40 -10.23 -1.50 -5.28
CA HIS A 40 -10.08 -0.87 -6.60
C HIS A 40 -11.11 0.23 -6.92
N LYS A 41 -11.85 0.73 -5.91
CA LYS A 41 -12.82 1.83 -6.05
C LYS A 41 -12.12 3.18 -6.22
N ARG A 42 -10.92 3.30 -5.62
CA ARG A 42 -10.04 4.45 -5.79
C ARG A 42 -8.82 4.04 -6.63
N GLN A 43 -8.51 4.85 -7.64
CA GLN A 43 -7.32 4.67 -8.49
C GLN A 43 -6.27 5.77 -8.25
N ASN A 44 -6.68 6.90 -7.68
CA ASN A 44 -5.78 8.00 -7.37
C ASN A 44 -5.03 7.71 -6.05
N ILE A 45 -3.83 7.15 -6.20
CA ILE A 45 -2.84 6.94 -5.16
C ILE A 45 -1.58 7.73 -5.55
N ASN A 46 -1.02 8.51 -4.62
CA ASN A 46 0.20 9.27 -4.85
C ASN A 46 1.42 8.49 -4.33
N PHE A 47 2.62 8.96 -4.66
CA PHE A 47 3.87 8.33 -4.24
C PHE A 47 4.03 8.29 -2.72
N GLN A 48 3.61 9.32 -1.98
CA GLN A 48 3.66 9.35 -0.52
C GLN A 48 2.84 8.22 0.13
N HIS A 49 1.65 7.90 -0.41
CA HIS A 49 0.86 6.77 0.07
C HIS A 49 1.54 5.44 -0.23
N ILE A 50 2.15 5.29 -1.41
CA ILE A 50 2.89 4.08 -1.80
C ILE A 50 4.07 3.88 -0.86
N GLU A 51 4.86 4.93 -0.62
CA GLU A 51 6.00 4.93 0.29
C GLU A 51 5.59 4.53 1.72
N LYS A 52 4.57 5.18 2.28
CA LYS A 52 4.05 4.85 3.61
C LYS A 52 3.59 3.39 3.70
N ILE A 53 2.85 2.91 2.71
CA ILE A 53 2.39 1.51 2.67
C ILE A 53 3.59 0.56 2.55
N ALA A 54 4.56 0.86 1.67
CA ALA A 54 5.74 0.05 1.49
C ALA A 54 6.56 -0.05 2.78
N MET A 55 6.85 1.08 3.42
CA MET A 55 7.54 1.14 4.71
C MET A 55 6.80 0.35 5.80
N ALA A 56 5.49 0.56 5.95
CA ALA A 56 4.67 -0.15 6.94
C ALA A 56 4.62 -1.67 6.71
N LEU A 57 4.77 -2.10 5.46
CA LEU A 57 4.80 -3.51 5.06
C LEU A 57 6.23 -4.06 4.96
N GLY A 58 7.26 -3.29 5.32
CA GLY A 58 8.66 -3.70 5.18
C GLY A 58 9.04 -4.05 3.74
N ILE A 59 8.38 -3.46 2.76
CA ILE A 59 8.69 -3.62 1.34
C ILE A 59 9.81 -2.64 1.02
N THR A 60 11.04 -3.14 0.96
CA THR A 60 12.18 -2.41 0.45
C THR A 60 12.47 -2.84 -0.97
N ASP A 61 13.09 -1.97 -1.76
CA ASP A 61 13.63 -2.38 -3.05
C ASP A 61 14.64 -3.52 -2.84
N SER A 62 14.45 -4.63 -3.53
CA SER A 62 15.39 -5.77 -3.53
C SER A 62 16.67 -5.46 -4.31
N HIS A 63 16.66 -4.41 -5.12
CA HIS A 63 17.85 -3.82 -5.72
C HIS A 63 18.24 -2.64 -4.83
N GLY A 64 19.18 -2.84 -3.90
CA GLY A 64 19.60 -1.81 -2.95
C GLY A 64 19.84 -0.47 -3.63
N VAL A 65 18.90 0.47 -3.45
CA VAL A 65 19.06 1.86 -3.86
C VAL A 65 19.50 2.63 -2.64
N GLY A 66 20.76 3.08 -2.68
CA GLY A 66 21.31 3.99 -1.70
C GLY A 66 20.43 5.22 -1.59
N TYR A 67 20.22 5.65 -0.35
CA TYR A 67 19.61 6.93 -0.03
C TYR A 67 20.38 8.06 -0.75
N TYR A 68 19.69 8.82 -1.58
CA TYR A 68 20.08 10.17 -1.98
C TYR A 68 19.18 11.15 -1.24
#